data_AF-A0A4P7L9L3-F1
#
_entry.id   AF-A0A4P7L9L3-F1
#
_cell.length_a   1.000
_cell.length_b   1.000
_cell.length_c   1.000
_cell.angle_alpha   90.00
_cell.angle_beta   90.00
_cell.angle_gamma   90.00
#
_symmetry.space_group_name_H-M   'P 1'
#
loop_
_entity.id
_entity.type
_entity.pdbx_description
1 polymer ?
#
loop_
_entity_poly.entity_id
_entity_poly.type
_entity_poly.pdbx_seq_one_letter_code
_entity_poly.pdbx_strand_id
1 'polypeptide(L)'
;MGQQYVTGVVKTAPKPASITGAHLQRTGNALSEKGMRRIAAQINGMGGYVDEKNIAIGAYGGWTSQPRDFGLDCRYGHIAIALSSEILGSVLQESDRLYRFQVKHKPELNRMNTAIDMGGNNLNNTNAVNAKEGVFSKTVTANGDIKSQGGWLVTQDNKGWMNSKHRGGFYMSDDEWIRAVNNKVFILEDS
;
A
#
# COMPACT_ATOMS: atom_id res chain seq x y z
N MET A 1 -20.11 -0.42 -39.34
CA MET A 1 -19.74 -1.80 -38.99
C MET A 1 -18.99 -1.77 -37.66
N GLY A 2 -19.48 -2.48 -36.64
CA GLY A 2 -18.86 -2.49 -35.30
C GLY A 2 -18.09 -3.78 -35.07
N GLN A 3 -16.95 -3.71 -34.39
CA GLN A 3 -16.21 -4.88 -33.90
C GLN A 3 -16.67 -5.17 -32.47
N GLN A 4 -17.09 -6.39 -32.17
CA GLN A 4 -17.32 -6.83 -30.78
C GLN A 4 -16.05 -7.47 -30.24
N TYR A 5 -15.75 -7.19 -28.98
CA TYR A 5 -14.61 -7.77 -28.27
C TYR A 5 -15.10 -8.60 -27.09
N VAL A 6 -14.38 -9.68 -26.77
CA VAL A 6 -14.62 -10.50 -25.59
C VAL A 6 -13.30 -10.72 -24.87
N THR A 7 -13.36 -10.61 -23.54
CA THR A 7 -12.24 -10.93 -22.66
C THR A 7 -12.60 -12.14 -21.81
N GLY A 8 -11.75 -13.17 -21.82
CA GLY A 8 -11.81 -14.29 -20.87
C GLY A 8 -10.62 -14.21 -19.92
N VAL A 9 -10.83 -14.49 -18.64
CA VAL A 9 -9.78 -14.45 -17.62
C VAL A 9 -9.84 -15.74 -16.81
N VAL A 10 -8.75 -16.50 -16.76
CA VAL A 10 -8.67 -17.72 -15.96
C VAL A 10 -7.56 -17.61 -14.93
N LYS A 11 -7.88 -18.06 -13.71
CA LYS A 11 -6.94 -18.18 -12.60
C LYS A 11 -6.40 -19.61 -12.59
N THR A 12 -5.15 -19.80 -12.99
CA THR A 12 -4.43 -21.06 -12.86
C THR A 12 -3.78 -21.17 -11.47
N ALA A 13 -3.90 -22.32 -10.82
CA ALA A 13 -3.18 -22.66 -9.59
C ALA A 13 -2.69 -24.12 -9.65
N PRO A 14 -1.47 -24.48 -9.14
CA PRO A 14 -0.46 -23.65 -8.47
C PRO A 14 0.93 -23.55 -9.17
N LYS A 15 1.49 -22.32 -9.12
CA LYS A 15 2.89 -21.80 -9.29
C LYS A 15 3.43 -21.44 -10.71
N PRO A 16 3.81 -20.15 -10.92
CA PRO A 16 3.21 -18.94 -10.35
C PRO A 16 1.82 -18.72 -10.96
N ALA A 17 0.90 -18.14 -10.20
CA ALA A 17 -0.45 -17.86 -10.66
C ALA A 17 -0.43 -16.72 -11.70
N SER A 18 -0.15 -17.07 -12.96
CA SER A 18 -0.35 -16.18 -14.08
C SER A 18 -1.85 -16.14 -14.39
N ILE A 19 -2.52 -15.09 -13.91
CA ILE A 19 -3.81 -14.73 -14.49
C ILE A 19 -3.55 -14.56 -15.98
N THR A 20 -4.00 -15.52 -16.77
CA THR A 20 -3.84 -15.52 -18.21
C THR A 20 -5.17 -15.07 -18.76
N GLY A 21 -5.26 -13.80 -19.09
CA GLY A 21 -6.43 -13.24 -19.75
C GLY A 21 -6.22 -13.25 -21.26
N ALA A 22 -7.27 -13.52 -22.02
CA ALA A 22 -7.27 -13.41 -23.47
C ALA A 22 -8.31 -12.37 -23.89
N HIS A 23 -7.88 -11.30 -24.55
CA HIS A 23 -8.77 -10.35 -25.23
C HIS A 23 -8.82 -10.68 -26.72
N LEU A 24 -10.02 -10.92 -27.25
CA LEU A 24 -10.24 -11.39 -28.60
C LEU A 24 -11.38 -10.61 -29.26
N GLN A 25 -11.23 -10.30 -30.55
CA GLN A 25 -12.33 -9.81 -31.37
C GLN A 25 -13.28 -10.98 -31.68
N ARG A 26 -14.60 -10.81 -31.51
CA ARG A 26 -15.63 -11.85 -31.72
C ARG A 26 -16.42 -11.67 -33.02
N THR A 27 -16.47 -10.45 -33.56
CA THR A 27 -17.15 -10.18 -34.84
C THR A 27 -16.36 -9.18 -35.70
N GLY A 28 -16.29 -9.49 -37.00
CA GLY A 28 -15.57 -8.76 -38.04
C GLY A 28 -15.30 -9.69 -39.23
N ASN A 29 -14.90 -9.14 -40.38
CA ASN A 29 -14.38 -9.99 -41.46
C ASN A 29 -13.09 -10.65 -40.97
N ALA A 30 -12.96 -11.96 -41.21
CA ALA A 30 -11.72 -12.67 -40.92
C ALA A 30 -10.54 -11.94 -41.56
N LEU A 31 -9.54 -11.60 -40.75
CA LEU A 31 -8.32 -11.01 -41.25
C LEU A 31 -7.53 -12.07 -42.02
N SER A 32 -6.90 -11.66 -43.12
CA SER A 32 -5.94 -12.54 -43.79
C SER A 32 -4.79 -12.88 -42.84
N GLU A 33 -4.19 -14.06 -42.99
CA GLU A 33 -3.09 -14.51 -42.15
C GLU A 33 -1.95 -13.48 -42.06
N LYS A 34 -1.61 -12.86 -43.21
CA LYS A 34 -0.61 -11.78 -43.28
C LYS A 34 -1.03 -10.55 -42.47
N GLY A 35 -2.32 -10.19 -42.50
CA GLY A 35 -2.87 -9.09 -41.70
C GLY A 35 -2.82 -9.38 -40.20
N MET A 36 -3.21 -10.60 -39.81
CA MET A 36 -3.16 -11.05 -38.41
C MET A 36 -1.75 -11.04 -37.84
N ARG A 37 -0.78 -11.63 -38.55
CA ARG A 37 0.63 -11.65 -38.13
C ARG A 37 1.20 -10.25 -37.97
N ARG A 38 0.85 -9.32 -38.85
CA ARG A 38 1.29 -7.92 -38.78
C ARG A 38 0.74 -7.21 -37.54
N ILE A 39 -0.55 -7.34 -37.26
CA ILE A 39 -1.19 -6.72 -36.10
C ILE A 39 -0.67 -7.35 -34.80
N ALA A 40 -0.55 -8.67 -34.74
CA ALA A 40 0.00 -9.39 -33.59
C ALA A 40 1.44 -8.91 -33.26
N ALA A 41 2.29 -8.73 -34.28
CA ALA A 41 3.65 -8.23 -34.09
C ALA A 41 3.73 -6.77 -33.61
N GLN A 42 2.68 -5.96 -33.81
CA GLN A 42 2.62 -4.57 -33.33
C GLN A 42 2.23 -4.47 -31.84
N ILE A 43 1.68 -5.53 -31.25
CA ILE A 43 1.32 -5.58 -29.83
C ILE A 43 2.51 -6.17 -29.07
N ASN A 44 3.28 -5.27 -28.45
CA ASN A 44 4.58 -5.55 -27.83
C ASN A 44 4.58 -6.81 -26.95
N GLY A 45 5.19 -7.90 -27.45
CA GLY A 45 5.39 -9.17 -26.74
C GLY A 45 4.14 -10.02 -26.44
N MET A 46 2.94 -9.48 -26.61
CA MET A 46 1.69 -10.10 -26.14
C MET A 46 0.69 -10.40 -27.25
N GLY A 47 0.83 -9.75 -28.41
CA GLY A 47 -0.08 -9.97 -29.52
C GLY A 47 0.03 -11.38 -30.04
N GLY A 48 -1.11 -11.94 -30.40
CA GLY A 48 -1.25 -13.21 -31.05
C GLY A 48 -2.45 -13.19 -32.01
N TYR A 49 -2.72 -14.34 -32.61
CA TYR A 49 -3.85 -14.51 -33.50
C TYR A 49 -4.37 -15.95 -33.44
N VAL A 50 -5.61 -16.15 -33.86
CA VAL A 50 -6.24 -17.47 -33.91
C VAL A 50 -6.00 -18.09 -35.29
N ASP A 51 -5.31 -19.23 -35.32
CA ASP A 51 -4.98 -19.97 -36.54
C ASP A 51 -6.15 -20.82 -37.05
N GLU A 52 -5.95 -21.51 -38.18
CA GLU A 52 -7.00 -22.33 -38.85
C GLU A 52 -7.49 -23.50 -37.99
N LYS A 53 -6.71 -23.91 -36.98
CA LYS A 53 -7.06 -24.95 -36.01
C LYS A 53 -7.78 -24.39 -34.79
N ASN A 54 -8.11 -23.09 -34.79
CA ASN A 54 -8.69 -22.35 -33.68
C ASN A 54 -7.78 -22.33 -32.43
N ILE A 55 -6.46 -22.33 -32.65
CA ILE A 55 -5.44 -22.19 -31.61
C ILE A 55 -4.96 -20.74 -31.61
N ALA A 56 -4.91 -20.11 -30.45
CA ALA A 56 -4.30 -18.78 -30.31
C ALA A 56 -2.78 -18.93 -30.24
N ILE A 57 -2.05 -18.25 -31.13
CA ILE A 57 -0.60 -18.29 -31.24
C ILE A 57 -0.07 -16.86 -31.11
N GLY A 58 0.90 -16.66 -30.22
CA GLY A 58 1.61 -15.39 -30.07
C GLY A 58 2.39 -15.01 -31.32
N ALA A 59 2.66 -13.72 -31.51
CA ALA A 59 3.52 -13.22 -32.56
C ALA A 59 4.86 -13.99 -32.52
N TYR A 60 5.31 -14.43 -33.70
CA TYR A 60 6.52 -15.25 -33.86
C TYR A 60 6.52 -16.59 -33.10
N GLY A 61 5.37 -17.06 -32.62
CA GLY A 61 5.24 -18.34 -31.90
C GLY A 61 5.64 -18.28 -30.42
N GLY A 62 5.72 -17.10 -29.81
CA GLY A 62 6.17 -16.92 -28.43
C GLY A 62 5.30 -17.59 -27.35
N TRP A 63 4.05 -17.91 -27.67
CA TRP A 63 3.14 -18.68 -26.82
C TRP A 63 2.06 -19.36 -27.68
N THR A 64 1.43 -20.41 -27.14
CA THR A 64 0.24 -21.03 -27.74
C THR A 64 -0.78 -21.32 -26.64
N SER A 65 -2.07 -21.18 -26.95
CA SER A 65 -3.14 -21.49 -26.01
C SER A 65 -4.43 -21.84 -26.75
N GLN A 66 -5.26 -22.70 -26.16
CA GLN A 66 -6.57 -22.99 -26.70
C GLN A 66 -7.59 -21.97 -26.12
N PRO A 67 -8.27 -21.14 -26.94
CA PRO A 67 -9.20 -20.12 -26.43
C PRO A 67 -10.30 -20.69 -25.51
N ARG A 68 -10.69 -21.94 -25.75
CA ARG A 68 -11.68 -22.66 -24.94
C ARG A 68 -11.23 -22.87 -23.49
N ASP A 69 -9.93 -22.91 -23.22
CA ASP A 69 -9.40 -22.98 -21.85
C ASP A 69 -9.81 -21.74 -21.04
N PHE A 70 -10.13 -20.63 -21.72
CA PHE A 70 -10.65 -19.39 -21.14
C PHE A 70 -12.18 -19.22 -21.25
N GLY A 71 -12.90 -20.27 -21.69
CA GLY A 71 -14.33 -20.20 -21.98
C GLY A 71 -14.67 -19.36 -23.21
N LEU A 72 -13.69 -19.14 -24.11
CA LEU A 72 -13.86 -18.31 -25.32
C LEU A 72 -14.06 -19.20 -26.55
N ASP A 73 -15.14 -18.96 -27.30
CA ASP A 73 -15.38 -19.58 -28.62
C ASP A 73 -14.84 -18.67 -29.74
N CYS A 74 -13.52 -18.63 -29.86
CA CYS A 74 -12.85 -17.82 -30.87
C CYS A 74 -12.46 -18.69 -32.08
N ARG A 75 -12.76 -18.17 -33.26
CA ARG A 75 -12.50 -18.83 -34.55
C ARG A 75 -11.34 -18.19 -35.28
N TYR A 76 -10.77 -18.91 -36.23
CA TYR A 76 -9.78 -18.39 -37.19
C TYR A 76 -10.11 -16.97 -37.67
N GLY A 77 -9.08 -16.13 -37.83
CA GLY A 77 -9.23 -14.79 -38.40
C GLY A 77 -9.28 -13.64 -37.38
N HIS A 78 -9.02 -13.91 -36.08
CA HIS A 78 -9.11 -12.94 -35.00
C HIS A 78 -7.78 -12.74 -34.26
N ILE A 79 -7.57 -11.53 -33.72
CA ILE A 79 -6.40 -11.16 -32.91
C ILE A 79 -6.62 -11.57 -31.46
N ALA A 80 -5.60 -12.19 -30.87
CA ALA A 80 -5.52 -12.58 -29.47
C ALA A 80 -4.51 -11.69 -28.73
N ILE A 81 -4.72 -11.44 -27.44
CA ILE A 81 -3.74 -10.75 -26.60
C ILE A 81 -3.58 -11.58 -25.33
N ALA A 82 -2.35 -12.00 -25.03
CA ALA A 82 -2.03 -12.64 -23.76
C ALA A 82 -1.83 -11.57 -22.67
N LEU A 83 -2.66 -11.61 -21.63
CA LEU A 83 -2.47 -10.83 -20.41
C LEU A 83 -1.70 -11.71 -19.41
N SER A 84 -0.51 -11.29 -18.99
CA SER A 84 0.26 -12.00 -17.96
C SER A 84 0.05 -11.41 -16.57
N SER A 85 0.40 -12.17 -15.52
CA SER A 85 0.41 -11.67 -14.15
C SER A 85 1.38 -10.52 -13.91
N GLU A 86 2.38 -10.31 -14.75
CA GLU A 86 3.32 -9.18 -14.61
C GLU A 86 2.65 -7.86 -14.99
N ILE A 87 1.79 -7.89 -16.01
CA ILE A 87 1.05 -6.71 -16.47
C ILE A 87 -0.16 -6.43 -15.58
N LEU A 88 -0.79 -7.47 -15.06
CA LEU A 88 -1.86 -7.34 -14.08
C LEU A 88 -1.32 -7.07 -12.66
N GLY A 89 -0.07 -7.47 -12.38
CA GLY A 89 0.57 -7.46 -11.06
C GLY A 89 1.58 -6.35 -10.83
N SER A 90 1.91 -5.53 -11.84
CA SER A 90 2.59 -4.25 -11.59
C SER A 90 1.75 -3.27 -10.73
N VAL A 91 0.48 -3.61 -10.47
CA VAL A 91 -0.43 -2.98 -9.50
C VAL A 91 -0.22 -3.47 -8.05
N LEU A 92 0.70 -4.41 -7.79
CA LEU A 92 0.89 -4.95 -6.44
C LEU A 92 1.52 -3.94 -5.46
N GLN A 93 2.19 -2.89 -5.94
CA GLN A 93 2.61 -1.77 -5.08
C GLN A 93 1.44 -0.86 -4.64
N GLU A 94 0.29 -0.92 -5.31
CA GLU A 94 -0.91 -0.19 -4.87
C GLU A 94 -1.70 -0.94 -3.79
N SER A 95 -1.38 -2.22 -3.54
CA SER A 95 -2.10 -3.07 -2.59
C SER A 95 -1.71 -2.78 -1.13
N ASP A 96 -0.58 -2.11 -0.88
CA ASP A 96 -0.11 -1.74 0.47
C ASP A 96 -0.73 -0.44 1.00
N ARG A 97 -1.66 0.15 0.25
CA ARG A 97 -2.31 1.40 0.66
C ARG A 97 -3.39 1.11 1.71
N LEU A 98 -3.19 1.62 2.92
CA LEU A 98 -4.22 1.62 3.95
C LEU A 98 -5.31 2.64 3.62
N TYR A 99 -6.35 2.23 2.88
CA TYR A 99 -7.56 3.02 2.65
C TYR A 99 -8.66 2.61 3.62
N ARG A 100 -9.09 3.53 4.49
CA ARG A 100 -10.19 3.26 5.43
C ARG A 100 -11.09 4.46 5.57
N PHE A 101 -12.39 4.24 5.43
CA PHE A 101 -13.44 5.20 5.75
C PHE A 101 -14.24 4.68 6.93
N GLN A 102 -14.90 5.57 7.65
CA GLN A 102 -15.79 5.16 8.73
C GLN A 102 -17.00 4.44 8.14
N VAL A 103 -17.23 3.19 8.56
CA VAL A 103 -18.46 2.46 8.24
C VAL A 103 -19.45 2.66 9.39
N LYS A 104 -20.52 3.41 9.14
CA LYS A 104 -21.54 3.73 10.15
C LYS A 104 -22.23 2.45 10.64
N HIS A 105 -22.49 2.36 11.95
CA HIS A 105 -23.14 1.20 12.60
C HIS A 105 -22.40 -0.14 12.46
N LYS A 106 -21.12 -0.12 12.06
CA LYS A 106 -20.25 -1.31 11.90
C LYS A 106 -18.88 -1.09 12.58
N PRO A 107 -18.82 -1.02 13.93
CA PRO A 107 -17.59 -0.69 14.66
C PRO A 107 -16.43 -1.66 14.40
N GLU A 108 -16.72 -2.92 14.12
CA GLU A 108 -15.77 -3.96 13.77
C GLU A 108 -14.96 -3.62 12.50
N LEU A 109 -15.59 -2.96 11.52
CA LEU A 109 -14.94 -2.54 10.28
C LEU A 109 -14.06 -1.29 10.44
N ASN A 110 -14.18 -0.61 11.58
CA ASN A 110 -13.40 0.58 11.93
C ASN A 110 -12.25 0.26 12.90
N ARG A 111 -12.09 -1.02 13.28
CA ARG A 111 -11.05 -1.50 14.21
C ARG A 111 -9.91 -2.17 13.46
N MET A 112 -8.76 -2.24 14.11
CA MET A 112 -7.68 -3.12 13.71
C MET A 112 -7.60 -4.29 14.69
N ASN A 113 -7.34 -5.50 14.18
CA ASN A 113 -7.26 -6.73 14.98
C ASN A 113 -5.82 -7.14 15.34
N THR A 114 -4.83 -6.32 14.96
CA THR A 114 -3.40 -6.50 15.23
C THR A 114 -2.72 -5.14 15.38
N ALA A 115 -1.42 -5.08 15.67
CA ALA A 115 -0.66 -3.84 15.68
C ALA A 115 -0.39 -3.32 14.26
N ILE A 116 -0.21 -1.99 14.12
CA ILE A 116 0.39 -1.40 12.93
C ILE A 116 1.88 -1.30 13.16
N ASP A 117 2.66 -2.01 12.35
CA ASP A 117 4.07 -1.70 12.20
C ASP A 117 4.21 -0.58 11.15
N MET A 118 4.73 0.57 11.58
CA MET A 118 4.98 1.71 10.70
C MET A 118 6.32 1.59 9.95
N GLY A 119 7.16 0.60 10.24
CA GLY A 119 8.44 0.38 9.57
C GLY A 119 9.42 1.55 9.73
N GLY A 120 9.33 2.28 10.85
CA GLY A 120 10.12 3.49 11.10
C GLY A 120 9.59 4.76 10.41
N ASN A 121 8.41 4.71 9.80
CA ASN A 121 7.78 5.87 9.17
C ASN A 121 6.97 6.73 10.16
N ASN A 122 6.70 7.96 9.73
CA ASN A 122 5.98 8.97 10.51
C ASN A 122 4.47 8.75 10.48
N LEU A 123 3.80 9.18 11.56
CA LEU A 123 2.36 9.39 11.60
C LEU A 123 2.09 10.91 11.60
N ASN A 124 1.72 11.47 10.45
CA ASN A 124 1.56 12.91 10.26
C ASN A 124 0.08 13.34 10.37
N ASN A 125 -0.15 14.57 10.84
CA ASN A 125 -1.47 15.23 10.86
C ASN A 125 -2.57 14.50 11.66
N THR A 126 -2.22 13.81 12.74
CA THR A 126 -3.20 13.22 13.66
C THR A 126 -3.83 14.29 14.54
N ASN A 127 -5.16 14.30 14.63
CA ASN A 127 -5.87 15.20 15.55
C ASN A 127 -5.71 14.77 17.02
N ALA A 128 -5.80 13.47 17.31
CA ALA A 128 -5.67 12.92 18.65
C ALA A 128 -5.12 11.49 18.63
N VAL A 129 -4.30 11.15 19.63
CA VAL A 129 -3.80 9.79 19.89
C VAL A 129 -4.21 9.43 21.32
N ASN A 130 -5.19 8.52 21.45
CA ASN A 130 -5.65 8.02 22.74
C ASN A 130 -5.07 6.61 22.93
N ALA A 131 -4.02 6.50 23.75
CA ALA A 131 -3.30 5.26 23.97
C ALA A 131 -3.26 4.93 25.47
N LYS A 132 -3.22 3.63 25.80
CA LYS A 132 -3.01 3.16 27.17
C LYS A 132 -1.57 3.40 27.63
N GLU A 133 -0.62 3.25 26.71
CA GLU A 133 0.83 3.36 26.95
C GLU A 133 1.49 4.09 25.77
N GLY A 134 2.54 4.84 26.05
CA GLY A 134 3.38 5.50 25.05
C GLY A 134 4.85 5.39 25.43
N VAL A 135 5.67 4.86 24.53
CA VAL A 135 7.12 4.69 24.74
C VAL A 135 7.84 5.43 23.62
N PHE A 136 8.52 6.53 23.97
CA PHE A 136 9.27 7.36 23.03
C PHE A 136 10.77 7.22 23.31
N SER A 137 11.56 6.85 22.31
CA SER A 137 13.00 6.61 22.46
C SER A 137 13.87 7.86 22.39
N LYS A 138 13.27 9.02 22.09
CA LYS A 138 13.96 10.31 21.92
C LYS A 138 13.15 11.43 22.58
N THR A 139 12.68 12.39 21.80
CA THR A 139 12.10 13.64 22.29
C THR A 139 10.58 13.61 22.15
N VAL A 140 9.89 14.19 23.14
CA VAL A 140 8.48 14.58 23.07
C VAL A 140 8.42 16.11 23.12
N THR A 141 7.85 16.74 22.09
CA THR A 141 7.62 18.19 22.05
C THR A 141 6.13 18.46 22.20
N ALA A 142 5.74 19.07 23.32
CA ALA A 142 4.36 19.49 23.58
C ALA A 142 4.24 21.01 23.42
N ASN A 143 3.28 21.46 22.60
CA ASN A 143 2.99 22.89 22.42
C ASN A 143 2.09 23.48 23.52
N GLY A 144 1.46 22.62 24.32
CA GLY A 144 0.60 22.99 25.44
C GLY A 144 1.00 22.27 26.72
N ASP A 145 0.08 22.22 27.68
CA ASP A 145 0.34 21.62 28.99
C ASP A 145 0.61 20.10 28.92
N ILE A 146 1.45 19.63 29.85
CA ILE A 146 1.62 18.21 30.18
C ILE A 146 0.92 17.96 31.53
N LYS A 147 -0.09 17.09 31.56
CA LYS A 147 -0.90 16.82 32.76
C LYS A 147 -0.90 15.33 33.09
N SER A 148 -0.79 15.02 34.37
CA SER A 148 -1.06 13.70 34.94
C SER A 148 -2.23 13.82 35.92
N GLN A 149 -3.25 12.98 35.78
CA GLN A 149 -4.47 13.06 36.60
C GLN A 149 -4.43 12.20 37.86
N GLY A 150 -3.53 11.23 37.93
CA GLY A 150 -3.42 10.32 39.08
C GLY A 150 -2.05 9.67 39.25
N GLY A 151 -1.08 10.03 38.40
CA GLY A 151 0.29 9.53 38.45
C GLY A 151 1.31 10.65 38.65
N TRP A 152 2.57 10.26 38.84
CA TRP A 152 3.67 11.19 39.02
C TRP A 152 4.24 11.62 37.66
N LEU A 153 4.76 12.85 37.57
CA LEU A 153 5.71 13.21 36.52
C LEU A 153 7.11 12.82 37.00
N VAL A 154 7.66 11.74 36.45
CA VAL A 154 8.93 11.17 36.87
C VAL A 154 10.00 11.49 35.84
N THR A 155 11.11 12.07 36.29
CA THR A 155 12.36 12.19 35.50
C THR A 155 13.36 11.16 36.02
N GLN A 156 14.14 10.57 35.11
CA GLN A 156 15.18 9.60 35.45
C GLN A 156 16.57 10.18 35.18
N ASP A 157 17.58 9.52 35.73
CA ASP A 157 18.98 9.97 35.70
C ASP A 157 19.15 11.37 36.30
N ASN A 158 20.17 12.10 35.86
CA ASN A 158 20.61 13.35 36.48
C ASN A 158 19.92 14.60 35.90
N LYS A 159 18.74 14.46 35.29
CA LYS A 159 18.00 15.57 34.65
C LYS A 159 16.63 15.75 35.30
N GLY A 160 16.09 16.94 35.13
CA GLY A 160 14.80 17.33 35.68
C GLY A 160 14.08 18.29 34.75
N TRP A 161 13.48 19.32 35.32
CA TRP A 161 12.79 20.36 34.56
C TRP A 161 13.75 21.46 34.11
N MET A 162 13.60 21.92 32.86
CA MET A 162 14.40 22.99 32.27
C MET A 162 13.50 23.91 31.44
N ASN A 163 13.62 25.20 31.66
CA ASN A 163 13.15 26.23 30.75
C ASN A 163 14.30 26.69 29.85
N SER A 164 14.27 26.32 28.57
CA SER A 164 15.34 26.64 27.61
C SER A 164 15.48 28.14 27.36
N LYS A 165 14.37 28.88 27.26
CA LYS A 165 14.35 30.33 27.02
C LYS A 165 14.99 31.10 28.17
N HIS A 166 14.64 30.74 29.41
CA HIS A 166 15.16 31.40 30.62
C HIS A 166 16.45 30.76 31.15
N ARG A 167 16.91 29.68 30.50
CA ARG A 167 18.12 28.92 30.80
C ARG A 167 18.17 28.51 32.27
N GLY A 168 17.04 28.12 32.84
CA GLY A 168 16.88 27.86 34.27
C GLY A 168 15.98 26.66 34.51
N GLY A 169 16.14 26.00 35.65
CA GLY A 169 15.43 24.77 35.94
C GLY A 169 15.87 24.15 37.25
N PHE A 170 15.43 22.92 37.51
CA PHE A 170 15.84 22.14 38.67
C PHE A 170 16.08 20.68 38.30
N TYR A 171 17.05 20.05 38.96
CA TYR A 171 17.43 18.66 38.75
C TYR A 171 18.02 18.05 40.04
N MET A 172 18.22 16.74 40.03
CA MET A 172 18.95 16.00 41.06
C MET A 172 20.10 15.24 40.38
N SER A 173 21.23 15.10 41.05
CA SER A 173 22.41 14.33 40.56
C SER A 173 22.96 13.36 41.61
N ASP A 174 22.28 13.29 42.75
CA ASP A 174 22.48 12.42 43.89
C ASP A 174 21.14 12.33 44.64
N ASP A 175 21.09 11.46 45.64
CA ASP A 175 19.88 11.11 46.37
C ASP A 175 19.51 12.16 47.44
N GLU A 176 20.33 13.18 47.65
CA GLU A 176 20.21 14.10 48.79
C GLU A 176 19.63 15.47 48.43
N TRP A 177 20.00 16.07 47.29
CA TRP A 177 19.72 17.49 47.04
C TRP A 177 19.03 17.79 45.71
N ILE A 178 18.07 18.72 45.75
CA ILE A 178 17.53 19.40 44.56
C ILE A 178 18.44 20.59 44.23
N ARG A 179 18.87 20.69 42.98
CA ARG A 179 19.80 21.70 42.47
C ARG A 179 19.10 22.61 41.48
N ALA A 180 19.28 23.91 41.65
CA ALA A 180 18.88 24.90 40.65
C ALA A 180 19.93 24.99 39.53
N VAL A 181 19.47 25.13 38.29
CA VAL A 181 20.34 25.28 37.12
C VAL A 181 20.74 26.74 36.94
N ASN A 182 22.01 27.02 36.59
CA ASN A 182 22.54 28.36 36.27
C ASN A 182 22.31 29.40 37.39
N ASN A 183 22.59 29.03 38.64
CA ASN A 183 22.47 29.90 39.82
C ASN A 183 21.08 30.55 39.95
N LYS A 184 20.02 29.88 39.48
CA LYS A 184 18.64 30.29 39.73
C LYS A 184 18.30 30.08 41.21
N VAL A 185 17.34 30.85 41.70
CA VAL A 185 16.84 30.79 43.08
C VAL A 185 15.32 30.65 43.05
N PHE A 186 14.76 30.14 44.14
CA PHE A 186 13.31 30.19 44.36
C PHE A 186 12.95 31.57 44.91
N ILE A 187 11.94 32.18 44.30
CA ILE A 187 11.35 33.44 44.76
C ILE A 187 9.91 33.10 45.15
N LEU A 188 9.50 33.51 46.35
CA LEU A 188 8.11 33.47 46.75
C LEU A 188 7.47 34.75 46.22
N GLU A 189 6.52 34.59 45.31
CA GLU A 189 5.65 35.66 44.84
C GLU A 189 4.27 35.41 45.44
N ASP A 190 3.71 36.42 46.10
CA ASP A 190 2.32 36.39 46.52
C ASP A 190 1.44 36.56 45.27
N SER A 191 0.50 35.64 45.07
CA SER A 191 -0.40 35.57 43.91
C SER A 191 -1.52 36.61 43.95
#